data_AF-A0AAW1K1N6-F1
#
_entry.id   AF-A0AAW1K1N6-F1
#
_cell.length_a   1.000
_cell.length_b   1.000
_cell.length_c   1.000
_cell.angle_alpha   90.00
_cell.angle_beta   90.00
_cell.angle_gamma   90.00
#
_symmetry.space_group_name_H-M   'P 1'
#
loop_
_entity.id
_entity.type
_entity.pdbx_description
1 polymer ?
#
loop_
_entity_poly.entity_id
_entity_poly.type
_entity_poly.pdbx_seq_one_letter_code
_entity_poly.pdbx_strand_id
1 'polypeptide(L)'
;MRVIEFKLMIFHLKIGHVVRVEYYVNENKFKERLQLYFIKNQRSSLRIRIANLVLKLLTCALYIIRVITDTDPIYASCYGCTPGNKTEYKISANLTEEKFQENPIINWDAIVWVNRPLKLWVVQVILAMISLTEALLLAYLGYKGNIWQQLLSFHFILELVNTIPFTLTVFYPPIRNLFIPVFLNCWLAKHSLENMFNDLHRAMQKSQSALSQQLMILSATLLCLVFTSVCGIQHFQRAGHRHLNLFQATYYVVVTFSTVGYGDFVPDIWPSQLYMVIMICVALIVLPTQFEQLAFTWMERQKLGGSYSSHRAQSEKHVVVCSTTLHADTIMDFLNEFYAHPLLQDYYVVLLSPMELDTTMRMILQVPIWAQRVIYIQGSCLKGTDLVRARMSEAEACFILAARNYADKTAAVSI
;
A
#
# COMPACT_ATOMS: atom_id res chain seq x y z
N MET A 1 30.24 5.94 -23.44
CA MET A 1 30.89 6.36 -22.19
C MET A 1 29.93 6.07 -21.05
N ARG A 2 30.10 4.94 -20.35
CA ARG A 2 29.27 4.55 -19.21
C ARG A 2 30.20 4.44 -18.01
N VAL A 3 30.26 5.50 -17.21
CA VAL A 3 31.00 5.53 -15.95
C VAL A 3 30.18 4.73 -14.94
N ILE A 4 30.73 3.60 -14.51
CA ILE A 4 30.22 2.83 -13.38
C ILE A 4 31.19 3.14 -12.24
N GLU A 5 30.71 3.86 -11.22
CA GLU A 5 31.45 4.15 -10.00
C GLU A 5 31.91 2.85 -9.33
N PHE A 6 33.22 2.71 -9.19
CA PHE A 6 33.83 1.71 -8.33
C PHE A 6 33.85 2.24 -6.90
N LYS A 7 33.23 1.47 -5.99
CA LYS A 7 33.30 1.67 -4.55
C LYS A 7 34.78 1.58 -4.12
N LEU A 8 35.31 2.66 -3.58
CA LEU A 8 36.68 2.80 -3.09
C LEU A 8 36.97 1.73 -2.03
N MET A 9 37.75 0.70 -2.38
CA MET A 9 38.34 -0.23 -1.43
C MET A 9 39.83 0.10 -1.38
N ILE A 10 40.23 0.77 -0.30
CA ILE A 10 41.63 1.11 -0.01
C ILE A 10 42.40 -0.21 0.12
N PHE A 11 43.23 -0.52 -0.87
CA PHE A 11 44.26 -1.55 -0.76
C PHE A 11 45.60 -0.96 -1.22
N HIS A 12 46.58 -1.04 -0.32
CA HIS A 12 47.97 -0.65 -0.51
C HIS A 12 48.55 -1.34 -1.75
N LEU A 13 48.86 -0.56 -2.80
CA LEU A 13 49.50 -1.05 -4.02
C LEU A 13 51.00 -1.28 -3.79
N LYS A 14 51.42 -2.55 -3.75
CA LYS A 14 52.76 -2.98 -4.18
C LYS A 14 52.66 -3.40 -5.65
N ILE A 15 53.47 -2.73 -6.48
CA ILE A 15 53.60 -2.86 -7.93
C ILE A 15 54.01 -4.29 -8.30
N GLY A 16 53.31 -4.94 -9.24
CA GLY A 16 53.87 -6.10 -9.96
C GLY A 16 52.97 -7.29 -10.30
N HIS A 17 51.68 -7.32 -9.92
CA HIS A 17 50.79 -8.41 -10.34
C HIS A 17 49.55 -7.88 -11.05
N VAL A 18 49.37 -8.31 -12.30
CA VAL A 18 48.08 -8.20 -13.01
C VAL A 18 47.07 -8.97 -12.17
N VAL A 19 46.24 -8.25 -11.41
CA VAL A 19 45.08 -8.85 -10.74
C VAL A 19 44.12 -9.24 -11.84
N ARG A 20 44.12 -10.51 -12.19
CA ARG A 20 43.13 -11.10 -13.08
C ARG A 20 41.79 -10.97 -12.35
N VAL A 21 40.98 -9.99 -12.75
CA VAL A 21 39.57 -9.93 -12.33
C VAL A 21 38.90 -11.11 -13.00
N GLU A 22 38.89 -12.24 -12.30
CA GLU A 22 38.06 -13.37 -12.69
C GLU A 22 36.61 -12.92 -12.57
N TYR A 23 36.01 -12.54 -13.71
CA TYR A 23 34.57 -12.61 -13.84
C TYR A 23 34.21 -14.07 -13.56
N TYR A 24 33.71 -14.33 -12.36
CA TYR A 24 33.32 -15.67 -11.93
C TYR A 24 32.49 -16.32 -13.05
N VAL A 25 33.02 -17.43 -13.58
CA VAL A 25 32.42 -18.30 -14.60
C VAL A 25 31.22 -19.04 -13.99
N ASN A 26 30.22 -18.30 -13.52
CA ASN A 26 29.05 -18.84 -12.82
C ASN A 26 27.72 -18.41 -13.48
N GLU A 27 27.75 -17.49 -14.46
CA GLU A 27 26.57 -16.99 -15.19
C GLU A 27 25.76 -18.08 -15.94
N ASN A 28 26.28 -19.31 -16.03
CA ASN A 28 25.62 -20.44 -16.72
C ASN A 28 24.85 -21.42 -15.83
N LYS A 29 24.82 -21.25 -14.50
CA LYS A 29 23.99 -22.12 -13.66
C LYS A 29 22.50 -21.71 -13.73
N PHE A 30 21.61 -22.70 -13.85
CA PHE A 30 20.15 -22.50 -13.92
C PHE A 30 19.61 -21.63 -12.76
N LYS A 31 20.11 -21.88 -11.54
CA LYS A 31 19.77 -21.08 -10.35
C LYS A 31 20.14 -19.60 -10.51
N GLU A 32 21.31 -19.29 -11.08
CA GLU A 32 21.73 -17.90 -11.27
C GLU A 32 20.94 -17.19 -12.37
N ARG A 33 20.57 -17.88 -13.45
CA ARG A 33 19.67 -17.33 -14.48
C ARG A 33 18.30 -17.00 -13.91
N LEU A 34 17.74 -17.87 -13.08
CA LEU A 34 16.49 -17.61 -12.36
C LEU A 34 16.64 -16.45 -11.36
N GLN A 35 17.74 -16.41 -10.61
CA GLN A 35 18.01 -15.31 -9.67
C GLN A 35 18.20 -13.97 -10.41
N LEU A 36 18.82 -14.00 -11.58
CA LEU A 36 18.91 -12.85 -12.47
C LEU A 36 17.52 -12.39 -12.91
N TYR A 37 16.65 -13.30 -13.34
CA TYR A 37 15.32 -12.95 -13.82
C TYR A 37 14.36 -12.48 -12.71
N PHE A 38 14.31 -13.16 -11.57
CA PHE A 38 13.38 -12.86 -10.47
C PHE A 38 13.85 -11.74 -9.54
N ILE A 39 15.17 -11.58 -9.33
CA ILE A 39 15.69 -10.69 -8.29
C ILE A 39 16.59 -9.59 -8.87
N LYS A 40 17.58 -9.93 -9.69
CA LYS A 40 18.59 -8.94 -10.11
C LYS A 40 18.12 -8.04 -11.25
N ASN A 41 17.28 -8.55 -12.15
CA ASN A 41 16.77 -7.81 -13.30
C ASN A 41 15.55 -6.98 -12.89
N GLN A 42 15.75 -5.66 -12.85
CA GLN A 42 14.78 -4.69 -12.37
C GLN A 42 13.44 -4.72 -13.12
N ARG A 43 13.44 -4.79 -14.46
CA ARG A 43 12.20 -4.78 -15.25
C ARG A 43 11.41 -6.07 -15.09
N SER A 44 12.11 -7.21 -15.04
CA SER A 44 11.47 -8.51 -14.84
C SER A 44 10.97 -8.67 -13.40
N SER A 45 11.78 -8.33 -12.39
CA SER A 45 11.37 -8.33 -10.97
C SER A 45 10.12 -7.48 -10.75
N LEU A 46 10.07 -6.25 -11.29
CA LEU A 46 8.91 -5.38 -11.15
C LEU A 46 7.65 -6.00 -11.78
N ARG A 47 7.75 -6.58 -12.98
CA ARG A 47 6.62 -7.25 -13.65
C ARG A 47 6.10 -8.44 -12.84
N ILE A 48 7.00 -9.24 -12.26
CA ILE A 48 6.65 -10.39 -11.43
C ILE A 48 5.92 -9.91 -10.16
N ARG A 49 6.43 -8.88 -9.48
CA ARG A 49 5.78 -8.30 -8.29
C ARG A 49 4.39 -7.74 -8.60
N ILE A 50 4.25 -7.02 -9.71
CA ILE A 50 2.94 -6.53 -10.17
C ILE A 50 1.98 -7.69 -10.46
N ALA A 51 2.45 -8.73 -11.17
CA ALA A 51 1.64 -9.90 -11.46
C ALA A 51 1.19 -10.60 -10.16
N ASN A 52 2.11 -10.82 -9.21
CA ASN A 52 1.78 -11.42 -7.92
C ASN A 52 0.79 -10.54 -7.13
N LEU A 53 1.00 -9.22 -7.08
CA LEU A 53 0.05 -8.28 -6.46
C LEU A 53 -1.37 -8.44 -7.06
N VAL A 54 -1.48 -8.47 -8.39
CA VAL A 54 -2.77 -8.66 -9.08
C VAL A 54 -3.39 -10.02 -8.77
N LEU A 55 -2.60 -11.09 -8.77
CA LEU A 55 -3.08 -12.44 -8.44
C LEU A 55 -3.60 -12.51 -6.99
N LYS A 56 -2.90 -11.92 -6.02
CA LYS A 56 -3.35 -11.87 -4.62
C LYS A 56 -4.64 -11.07 -4.47
N LEU A 57 -4.73 -9.89 -5.09
CA LEU A 57 -5.97 -9.10 -5.09
C LEU A 57 -7.13 -9.84 -5.75
N LEU A 58 -6.86 -10.55 -6.85
CA LEU A 58 -7.86 -11.39 -7.53
C LEU A 58 -8.38 -12.51 -6.61
N THR A 59 -7.50 -13.15 -5.82
CA THR A 59 -7.97 -14.17 -4.86
C THR A 59 -8.87 -13.58 -3.75
N CYS A 60 -8.60 -12.35 -3.30
CA CYS A 60 -9.47 -11.63 -2.37
C CYS A 60 -10.82 -11.27 -3.02
N ALA A 61 -10.82 -10.85 -4.29
CA ALA A 61 -12.05 -10.59 -5.03
C ALA A 61 -12.89 -11.87 -5.23
N LEU A 62 -12.24 -13.00 -5.54
CA LEU A 62 -12.91 -14.31 -5.62
C LEU A 62 -13.48 -14.75 -4.27
N TYR A 63 -12.85 -14.37 -3.15
CA TYR A 63 -13.42 -14.60 -1.83
C TYR A 63 -14.73 -13.82 -1.65
N ILE A 64 -14.77 -12.53 -2.03
CA ILE A 64 -15.98 -11.71 -1.99
C ILE A 64 -17.10 -12.34 -2.84
N ILE A 65 -16.79 -12.74 -4.07
CA ILE A 65 -17.75 -13.43 -4.96
C ILE A 65 -18.28 -14.70 -4.29
N ARG A 66 -17.38 -15.50 -3.67
CA ARG A 66 -17.77 -16.71 -2.94
C ARG A 66 -18.68 -16.44 -1.74
N VAL A 67 -18.49 -15.33 -1.03
CA VAL A 67 -19.38 -14.92 0.07
C VAL A 67 -20.76 -14.55 -0.47
N ILE A 68 -20.83 -13.79 -1.56
CA ILE A 68 -22.11 -13.38 -2.18
C ILE A 68 -22.89 -14.59 -2.73
N THR A 69 -22.19 -15.61 -3.24
CA THR A 69 -22.84 -16.81 -3.81
C THR A 69 -23.26 -17.85 -2.76
N ASP A 70 -22.82 -17.73 -1.51
CA ASP A 70 -23.11 -18.71 -0.45
C ASP A 70 -24.38 -18.31 0.30
N THR A 71 -25.52 -18.85 -0.12
CA THR A 71 -26.85 -18.45 0.40
C THR A 71 -27.29 -19.22 1.65
N ASP A 72 -26.85 -20.47 1.82
CA ASP A 72 -27.44 -21.38 2.81
C ASP A 72 -26.36 -22.07 3.68
N PRO A 73 -25.82 -21.38 4.70
CA PRO A 73 -24.78 -21.93 5.57
C PRO A 73 -25.26 -23.12 6.42
N ILE A 74 -26.57 -23.26 6.65
CA ILE A 74 -27.16 -24.34 7.46
C ILE A 74 -26.88 -25.73 6.87
N TYR A 75 -26.90 -25.84 5.53
CA TYR A 75 -26.69 -27.11 4.81
C TYR A 75 -25.24 -27.31 4.35
N ALA A 76 -24.31 -26.52 4.90
CA ALA A 76 -22.89 -26.72 4.63
C ALA A 76 -22.46 -28.14 5.04
N SER A 77 -21.78 -28.84 4.13
CA SER A 77 -21.30 -30.21 4.33
C SER A 77 -20.09 -30.50 3.45
N CYS A 78 -19.36 -31.59 3.74
CA CYS A 78 -18.27 -32.04 2.89
C CYS A 78 -18.76 -32.48 1.51
N TYR A 79 -17.88 -32.39 0.52
CA TYR A 79 -18.25 -32.65 -0.87
C TYR A 79 -18.59 -34.13 -1.08
N GLY A 80 -19.82 -34.42 -1.51
CA GLY A 80 -20.30 -35.78 -1.72
C GLY A 80 -20.71 -36.53 -0.45
N CYS A 81 -20.74 -35.85 0.70
CA CYS A 81 -21.17 -36.43 1.97
C CYS A 81 -22.68 -36.26 2.17
N THR A 82 -23.30 -37.23 2.85
CA THR A 82 -24.68 -37.09 3.33
C THR A 82 -24.71 -36.09 4.49
N PRO A 83 -25.51 -35.00 4.41
CA PRO A 83 -25.65 -34.07 5.52
C PRO A 83 -26.19 -34.81 6.77
N GLY A 84 -25.62 -34.52 7.94
CA GLY A 84 -26.17 -34.98 9.21
C GLY A 84 -27.55 -34.39 9.51
N ASN A 85 -28.16 -34.75 10.64
CA ASN A 85 -29.45 -34.18 11.01
C ASN A 85 -29.30 -32.66 11.28
N LYS A 86 -29.99 -31.82 10.49
CA LYS A 86 -29.95 -30.34 10.58
C LYS A 86 -31.22 -29.73 11.18
N THR A 87 -32.14 -30.53 11.73
CA THR A 87 -33.42 -30.02 12.27
C THR A 87 -33.23 -29.03 13.41
N GLU A 88 -32.28 -29.30 14.30
CA GLU A 88 -31.98 -28.45 15.46
C GLU A 88 -31.55 -27.04 15.04
N TYR A 89 -30.67 -26.92 14.05
CA TYR A 89 -30.22 -25.63 13.53
C TYR A 89 -31.31 -24.83 12.81
N LYS A 90 -32.28 -25.51 12.18
CA LYS A 90 -33.44 -24.85 11.58
C LYS A 90 -34.39 -24.30 12.63
N ILE A 91 -34.59 -25.06 13.71
CA ILE A 91 -35.40 -24.63 14.85
C ILE A 91 -34.71 -23.43 15.50
N SER A 92 -33.40 -23.51 15.73
CA SER A 92 -32.65 -22.40 16.31
C SER A 92 -32.66 -21.14 15.44
N ALA A 93 -32.68 -21.26 14.12
CA ALA A 93 -32.81 -20.13 13.19
C ALA A 93 -34.17 -19.40 13.27
N ASN A 94 -35.22 -20.07 13.77
CA ASN A 94 -36.56 -19.49 13.94
C ASN A 94 -36.82 -18.94 15.36
N LEU A 95 -35.87 -19.10 16.29
CA LEU A 95 -36.00 -18.57 17.65
C LEU A 95 -35.91 -17.03 17.66
N THR A 96 -36.40 -16.40 18.73
CA THR A 96 -36.09 -14.99 19.00
C THR A 96 -34.66 -14.86 19.52
N GLU A 97 -34.02 -13.72 19.30
CA GLU A 97 -32.63 -13.47 19.71
C GLU A 97 -32.41 -13.75 21.20
N GLU A 98 -33.33 -13.33 22.07
CA GLU A 98 -33.29 -13.57 23.52
C GLU A 98 -33.26 -15.07 23.85
N LYS A 99 -34.13 -15.86 23.21
CA LYS A 99 -34.22 -17.32 23.44
C LYS A 99 -33.00 -18.06 22.93
N PHE A 100 -32.37 -17.56 21.86
CA PHE A 100 -31.11 -18.13 21.38
C PHE A 100 -29.96 -17.88 22.36
N GLN A 101 -29.92 -16.69 22.99
CA GLN A 101 -28.88 -16.35 23.97
C GLN A 101 -28.95 -17.18 25.25
N GLU A 102 -30.15 -17.65 25.64
CA GLU A 102 -30.30 -18.55 26.79
C GLU A 102 -29.61 -19.90 26.57
N ASN A 103 -29.65 -20.44 25.35
CA ASN A 103 -29.04 -21.72 24.98
C ASN A 103 -28.44 -21.64 23.56
N PRO A 104 -27.23 -21.07 23.39
CA PRO A 104 -26.64 -20.86 22.08
C PRO A 104 -26.16 -22.17 21.47
N ILE A 105 -26.65 -22.46 20.26
CA ILE A 105 -26.27 -23.65 19.47
C ILE A 105 -25.39 -23.19 18.31
N ILE A 106 -24.25 -23.86 18.14
CA ILE A 106 -23.26 -23.50 17.11
C ILE A 106 -23.24 -24.54 16.00
N ASN A 107 -23.50 -24.12 14.76
CA ASN A 107 -23.34 -24.97 13.59
C ASN A 107 -21.89 -24.98 13.11
N TRP A 108 -21.05 -25.83 13.71
CA TRP A 108 -19.63 -25.97 13.34
C TRP A 108 -19.41 -26.33 11.87
N ASP A 109 -20.35 -27.06 11.26
CA ASP A 109 -20.28 -27.40 9.84
C ASP A 109 -20.36 -26.16 8.95
N ALA A 110 -21.07 -25.10 9.37
CA ALA A 110 -21.10 -23.84 8.64
C ALA A 110 -19.75 -23.10 8.67
N ILE A 111 -18.92 -23.32 9.69
CA ILE A 111 -17.57 -22.75 9.76
C ILE A 111 -16.62 -23.56 8.88
N VAL A 112 -16.58 -24.88 9.11
CA VAL A 112 -15.61 -25.77 8.46
C VAL A 112 -15.93 -25.97 6.98
N TRP A 113 -17.21 -26.09 6.64
CA TRP A 113 -17.66 -26.39 5.29
C TRP A 113 -18.27 -25.16 4.61
N VAL A 114 -17.96 -25.04 3.33
CA VAL A 114 -18.38 -23.97 2.46
C VAL A 114 -18.75 -24.57 1.12
N ASN A 115 -20.00 -24.38 0.73
CA ASN A 115 -20.46 -24.76 -0.59
C ASN A 115 -19.92 -23.75 -1.61
N ARG A 116 -18.88 -24.16 -2.37
CA ARG A 116 -18.28 -23.35 -3.42
C ARG A 116 -18.74 -23.84 -4.79
N PRO A 117 -19.13 -22.94 -5.72
CA PRO A 117 -19.36 -23.31 -7.11
C PRO A 117 -18.11 -23.96 -7.71
N LEU A 118 -18.28 -25.04 -8.48
CA LEU A 118 -17.16 -25.78 -9.10
C LEU A 118 -16.24 -24.86 -9.91
N LYS A 119 -16.82 -23.93 -10.68
CA LYS A 119 -16.09 -22.95 -11.49
C LYS A 119 -15.17 -22.07 -10.63
N LEU A 120 -15.65 -21.62 -9.48
CA LEU A 120 -14.89 -20.77 -8.56
C LEU A 120 -13.77 -21.56 -7.89
N TRP A 121 -14.05 -22.80 -7.48
CA TRP A 121 -13.03 -23.71 -6.94
C TRP A 121 -11.90 -23.99 -7.94
N VAL A 122 -12.21 -24.29 -9.21
CA VAL A 122 -11.19 -24.53 -10.25
C VAL A 122 -10.26 -23.32 -10.40
N VAL A 123 -10.82 -22.11 -10.48
CA VAL A 123 -10.02 -20.88 -10.60
C VAL A 123 -9.13 -20.67 -9.36
N GLN A 124 -9.67 -20.88 -8.15
CA GLN A 124 -8.90 -20.74 -6.91
C GLN A 124 -7.77 -21.76 -6.80
N VAL A 125 -7.98 -23.01 -7.21
CA VAL A 125 -6.94 -24.04 -7.24
C VAL A 125 -5.82 -23.67 -8.21
N ILE A 126 -6.15 -23.20 -9.41
CA ILE A 126 -5.13 -22.77 -10.40
C ILE A 126 -4.29 -21.62 -9.81
N LEU A 127 -4.94 -20.61 -9.24
CA LEU A 127 -4.26 -19.48 -8.61
C LEU A 127 -3.39 -19.92 -7.41
N ALA A 128 -3.86 -20.86 -6.60
CA ALA A 128 -3.11 -21.43 -5.49
C ALA A 128 -1.88 -22.22 -5.96
N MET A 129 -1.99 -23.01 -7.03
CA MET A 129 -0.85 -23.72 -7.63
C MET A 129 0.20 -22.75 -8.17
N ILE A 130 -0.21 -21.71 -8.91
CA ILE A 130 0.71 -20.68 -9.39
C ILE A 130 1.43 -20.01 -8.21
N SER A 131 0.67 -19.58 -7.20
CA SER A 131 1.22 -18.89 -6.03
C SER A 131 2.18 -19.79 -5.23
N LEU A 132 1.84 -21.07 -5.05
CA LEU A 132 2.70 -22.04 -4.38
C LEU A 132 4.01 -22.27 -5.15
N THR A 133 3.94 -22.43 -6.48
CA THR A 133 5.15 -22.59 -7.30
C THR A 133 6.06 -21.37 -7.23
N GLU A 134 5.49 -20.16 -7.23
CA GLU A 134 6.25 -18.92 -7.07
C GLU A 134 6.89 -18.84 -5.68
N ALA A 135 6.15 -19.17 -4.63
CA ALA A 135 6.64 -19.16 -3.25
C ALA A 135 7.80 -20.13 -3.04
N LEU A 136 7.69 -21.36 -3.57
CA LEU A 136 8.76 -22.36 -3.52
C LEU A 136 9.98 -21.94 -4.33
N LEU A 137 9.77 -21.30 -5.49
CA LEU A 137 10.85 -20.78 -6.32
C LEU A 137 11.58 -19.64 -5.59
N LEU A 138 10.87 -18.69 -4.99
CA LEU A 138 11.45 -17.62 -4.19
C LEU A 138 12.16 -18.16 -2.94
N ALA A 139 11.61 -19.21 -2.33
CA ALA A 139 12.26 -19.95 -1.24
C ALA A 139 13.62 -20.51 -1.69
N TYR A 140 13.64 -21.23 -2.81
CA TYR A 140 14.85 -21.81 -3.38
C TYR A 140 15.91 -20.76 -3.81
N LEU A 141 15.46 -19.66 -4.42
CA LEU A 141 16.35 -18.57 -4.87
C LEU A 141 16.87 -17.71 -3.69
N GLY A 142 16.07 -17.57 -2.63
CA GLY A 142 16.42 -16.83 -1.42
C GLY A 142 17.35 -17.59 -0.47
N TYR A 143 17.62 -18.87 -0.72
CA TYR A 143 18.47 -19.69 0.14
C TYR A 143 19.91 -19.17 0.24
N LYS A 144 20.28 -18.68 1.43
CA LYS A 144 21.63 -18.18 1.80
C LYS A 144 22.31 -19.02 2.90
N GLY A 145 21.84 -20.24 3.16
CA GLY A 145 22.40 -21.16 4.16
C GLY A 145 21.40 -21.55 5.26
N ASN A 146 20.52 -20.64 5.69
CA ASN A 146 19.53 -20.92 6.73
C ASN A 146 18.10 -21.07 6.16
N ILE A 147 17.65 -22.31 5.98
CA ILE A 147 16.29 -22.62 5.46
C ILE A 147 15.22 -22.25 6.49
N TRP A 148 15.49 -22.48 7.78
CA TRP A 148 14.53 -22.29 8.86
C TRP A 148 14.04 -20.85 8.98
N GLN A 149 14.94 -19.88 8.81
CA GLN A 149 14.57 -18.47 8.83
C GLN A 149 13.59 -18.11 7.71
N GLN A 150 13.71 -18.75 6.55
CA GLN A 150 12.84 -18.49 5.41
C GLN A 150 11.47 -19.17 5.57
N LEU A 151 11.47 -20.42 6.04
CA LEU A 151 10.24 -21.18 6.32
C LEU A 151 9.41 -20.60 7.47
N LEU A 152 10.06 -20.06 8.50
CA LEU A 152 9.39 -19.44 9.66
C LEU A 152 9.07 -17.94 9.45
N SER A 153 9.26 -17.41 8.23
CA SER A 153 8.85 -16.04 7.95
C SER A 153 7.32 -15.93 7.90
N PHE A 154 6.77 -14.90 8.54
CA PHE A 154 5.32 -14.69 8.64
C PHE A 154 4.61 -14.74 7.27
N HIS A 155 5.20 -14.09 6.26
CA HIS A 155 4.66 -14.07 4.90
C HIS A 155 4.66 -15.46 4.25
N PHE A 156 5.72 -16.25 4.44
CA PHE A 156 5.77 -17.61 3.90
C PHE A 156 4.77 -18.53 4.59
N ILE A 157 4.61 -18.44 5.91
CA ILE A 157 3.59 -19.19 6.64
C ILE A 157 2.20 -18.86 6.13
N LEU A 158 1.89 -17.58 5.96
CA LEU A 158 0.59 -17.13 5.44
C LEU A 158 0.34 -17.65 4.02
N GLU A 159 1.37 -17.62 3.18
CA GLU A 159 1.33 -18.20 1.83
C GLU A 159 1.02 -19.70 1.86
N LEU A 160 1.68 -20.46 2.74
CA LEU A 160 1.43 -21.90 2.90
C LEU A 160 0.01 -22.19 3.39
N VAL A 161 -0.46 -21.47 4.41
CA VAL A 161 -1.82 -21.62 4.99
C VAL A 161 -2.89 -21.39 3.94
N ASN A 162 -2.68 -20.45 3.01
CA ASN A 162 -3.67 -20.12 1.99
C ASN A 162 -3.56 -20.96 0.72
N THR A 163 -2.44 -21.62 0.45
CA THR A 163 -2.22 -22.35 -0.82
C THR A 163 -2.24 -23.86 -0.65
N ILE A 164 -1.57 -24.42 0.38
CA ILE A 164 -1.47 -25.87 0.58
C ILE A 164 -2.86 -26.52 0.69
N PRO A 165 -3.81 -26.02 1.51
CA PRO A 165 -5.12 -26.63 1.60
C PRO A 165 -5.85 -26.72 0.24
N PHE A 166 -5.74 -25.71 -0.63
CA PHE A 166 -6.33 -25.78 -1.97
C PHE A 166 -5.69 -26.87 -2.82
N THR A 167 -4.36 -27.00 -2.78
CA THR A 167 -3.67 -28.05 -3.52
C THR A 167 -4.08 -29.45 -3.04
N LEU A 168 -4.29 -29.62 -1.74
CA LEU A 168 -4.77 -30.89 -1.17
C LEU A 168 -6.20 -31.22 -1.65
N THR A 169 -7.06 -30.22 -1.89
CA THR A 169 -8.43 -30.47 -2.39
C THR A 169 -8.50 -31.13 -3.78
N VAL A 170 -7.40 -31.12 -4.55
CA VAL A 170 -7.30 -31.83 -5.82
C VAL A 170 -7.21 -33.34 -5.59
N PHE A 171 -6.42 -33.75 -4.59
CA PHE A 171 -6.14 -35.15 -4.30
C PHE A 171 -7.23 -35.82 -3.46
N TYR A 172 -7.91 -35.05 -2.60
CA TYR A 172 -8.95 -35.57 -1.72
C TYR A 172 -10.30 -34.87 -1.98
N PRO A 173 -11.24 -35.52 -2.69
CA PRO A 173 -12.52 -34.90 -3.06
C PRO A 173 -13.37 -34.38 -1.87
N PRO A 174 -13.48 -35.07 -0.71
CA PRO A 174 -14.35 -34.61 0.38
C PRO A 174 -13.99 -33.22 0.94
N ILE A 175 -12.69 -32.84 0.91
CA ILE A 175 -12.22 -31.53 1.41
C ILE A 175 -12.41 -30.38 0.41
N ARG A 176 -13.02 -30.60 -0.76
CA ARG A 176 -13.32 -29.52 -1.72
C ARG A 176 -14.16 -28.40 -1.13
N ASN A 177 -14.99 -28.69 -0.14
CA ASN A 177 -15.80 -27.69 0.56
C ASN A 177 -15.10 -27.14 1.82
N LEU A 178 -13.87 -27.56 2.14
CA LEU A 178 -13.17 -27.09 3.34
C LEU A 178 -12.92 -25.58 3.26
N PHE A 179 -13.25 -24.84 4.32
CA PHE A 179 -12.95 -23.43 4.40
C PHE A 179 -11.44 -23.17 4.38
N ILE A 180 -11.03 -22.19 3.59
CA ILE A 180 -9.64 -21.74 3.50
C ILE A 180 -9.66 -20.22 3.60
N PRO A 181 -8.89 -19.59 4.51
CA PRO A 181 -8.96 -18.16 4.80
C PRO A 181 -8.23 -17.30 3.76
N VAL A 182 -8.62 -17.44 2.48
CA VAL A 182 -8.02 -16.73 1.32
C VAL A 182 -8.01 -15.22 1.48
N PHE A 183 -8.94 -14.65 2.25
CA PHE A 183 -8.97 -13.22 2.53
C PHE A 183 -7.66 -12.72 3.16
N LEU A 184 -6.90 -13.58 3.85
CA LEU A 184 -5.57 -13.24 4.39
C LEU A 184 -4.54 -12.90 3.29
N ASN A 185 -4.78 -13.26 2.02
CA ASN A 185 -3.94 -12.85 0.89
C ASN A 185 -3.87 -11.32 0.71
N CYS A 186 -4.73 -10.53 1.35
CA CYS A 186 -4.60 -9.08 1.35
C CYS A 186 -3.28 -8.63 2.00
N TRP A 187 -2.79 -9.34 3.04
CA TRP A 187 -1.50 -9.04 3.67
C TRP A 187 -0.32 -9.38 2.75
N LEU A 188 -0.44 -10.45 1.95
CA LEU A 188 0.55 -10.79 0.93
C LEU A 188 0.53 -9.80 -0.24
N ALA A 189 -0.64 -9.32 -0.63
CA ALA A 189 -0.78 -8.24 -1.59
C ALA A 189 -0.09 -6.97 -1.08
N LYS A 190 -0.33 -6.59 0.19
CA LYS A 190 0.35 -5.46 0.85
C LYS A 190 1.87 -5.64 0.88
N HIS A 191 2.37 -6.83 1.22
CA HIS A 191 3.80 -7.12 1.18
C HIS A 191 4.39 -7.02 -0.24
N SER A 192 3.67 -7.53 -1.25
CA SER A 192 4.06 -7.40 -2.66
C SER A 192 4.10 -5.93 -3.11
N LEU A 193 3.16 -5.11 -2.64
CA LEU A 193 3.11 -3.67 -2.91
C LEU A 193 4.32 -2.93 -2.31
N GLU A 194 4.69 -3.20 -1.07
CA GLU A 194 5.90 -2.64 -0.43
C GLU A 194 7.16 -3.01 -1.23
N ASN A 195 7.26 -4.29 -1.58
CA ASN A 195 8.34 -4.82 -2.41
C ASN A 195 8.39 -4.15 -3.78
N MET A 196 7.25 -3.91 -4.42
CA MET A 196 7.16 -3.20 -5.70
C MET A 196 7.65 -1.76 -5.56
N PHE A 197 7.28 -1.05 -4.49
CA PHE A 197 7.74 0.33 -4.27
C PHE A 197 9.23 0.44 -4.01
N ASN A 198 9.80 -0.50 -3.26
CA ASN A 198 11.26 -0.55 -3.04
C ASN A 198 12.02 -0.73 -4.37
N ASP A 199 11.52 -1.60 -5.25
CA ASP A 199 12.09 -1.79 -6.58
C ASP A 199 11.89 -0.55 -7.47
N LEU A 200 10.71 0.09 -7.40
CA LEU A 200 10.44 1.34 -8.11
C LEU A 200 11.34 2.48 -7.64
N HIS A 201 11.58 2.60 -6.34
CA HIS A 201 12.46 3.62 -5.77
C HIS A 201 13.90 3.43 -6.25
N ARG A 202 14.37 2.18 -6.30
CA ARG A 202 15.67 1.84 -6.88
C ARG A 202 15.72 2.09 -8.39
N ALA A 203 14.60 1.87 -9.08
CA ALA A 203 14.49 1.92 -10.53
C ALA A 203 14.34 3.33 -11.11
N MET A 204 13.59 4.17 -10.42
CA MET A 204 13.13 5.46 -10.89
C MET A 204 13.62 6.52 -9.91
N GLN A 205 14.66 7.25 -10.33
CA GLN A 205 14.94 8.60 -9.80
C GLN A 205 13.80 9.61 -10.11
N LYS A 206 12.74 9.16 -10.79
CA LYS A 206 11.56 9.98 -11.08
C LYS A 206 10.82 10.22 -9.76
N SER A 207 10.81 11.49 -9.37
CA SER A 207 10.12 12.16 -8.25
C SER A 207 8.65 11.74 -8.02
N GLN A 208 8.36 10.47 -7.78
CA GLN A 208 7.24 10.09 -6.93
C GLN A 208 7.80 10.15 -5.52
N SER A 209 7.26 11.05 -4.69
CA SER A 209 7.82 11.28 -3.37
C SER A 209 7.80 9.99 -2.57
N ALA A 210 8.91 9.65 -1.91
CA ALA A 210 8.97 8.57 -0.93
C ALA A 210 7.79 8.68 0.07
N LEU A 211 7.44 9.92 0.38
CA LEU A 211 6.24 10.34 1.09
C LEU A 211 4.91 9.81 0.51
N SER A 212 4.69 9.89 -0.81
CA SER A 212 3.49 9.36 -1.45
C SER A 212 3.45 7.83 -1.42
N GLN A 213 4.61 7.17 -1.48
CA GLN A 213 4.71 5.71 -1.34
C GLN A 213 4.36 5.29 0.09
N GLN A 214 4.90 5.99 1.09
CA GLN A 214 4.59 5.75 2.49
C GLN A 214 3.10 5.93 2.78
N LEU A 215 2.48 7.00 2.26
CA LEU A 215 1.03 7.20 2.38
C LEU A 215 0.23 6.04 1.78
N MET A 216 0.64 5.51 0.61
CA MET A 216 -0.03 4.39 0.00
C MET A 216 0.10 3.10 0.81
N ILE A 217 1.27 2.84 1.40
CA ILE A 217 1.49 1.67 2.27
C ILE A 217 0.64 1.76 3.54
N LEU A 218 0.58 2.94 4.17
CA LEU A 218 -0.27 3.19 5.35
C LEU A 218 -1.76 3.08 5.03
N SER A 219 -2.18 3.50 3.83
CA SER A 219 -3.57 3.27 3.41
C SER A 219 -3.86 1.79 3.18
N ALA A 220 -2.89 1.04 2.63
CA ALA A 220 -3.03 -0.39 2.38
C ALA A 220 -3.09 -1.22 3.67
N THR A 221 -2.33 -0.85 4.72
CA THR A 221 -2.41 -1.51 6.04
C THR A 221 -3.79 -1.33 6.67
N LEU A 222 -4.34 -0.12 6.66
CA LEU A 222 -5.69 0.18 7.16
C LEU A 222 -6.75 -0.64 6.41
N LEU A 223 -6.68 -0.66 5.07
CA LEU A 223 -7.61 -1.44 4.25
C LEU A 223 -7.50 -2.95 4.51
N CYS A 224 -6.29 -3.49 4.67
CA CYS A 224 -6.10 -4.92 5.00
C CYS A 224 -6.66 -5.27 6.38
N LEU A 225 -6.46 -4.40 7.37
CA LEU A 225 -6.98 -4.61 8.73
C LEU A 225 -8.51 -4.62 8.74
N VAL A 226 -9.16 -3.64 8.09
CA VAL A 226 -10.62 -3.61 7.96
C VAL A 226 -11.11 -4.83 7.17
N PHE A 227 -10.52 -5.13 6.01
CA PHE A 227 -10.94 -6.25 5.15
C PHE A 227 -10.85 -7.60 5.86
N THR A 228 -9.76 -7.86 6.59
CA THR A 228 -9.61 -9.12 7.34
C THR A 228 -10.63 -9.25 8.45
N SER A 229 -10.91 -8.16 9.17
CA SER A 229 -11.91 -8.12 10.23
C SER A 229 -13.31 -8.39 9.69
N VAL A 230 -13.68 -7.75 8.56
CA VAL A 230 -14.97 -7.94 7.89
C VAL A 230 -15.15 -9.39 7.43
N CYS A 231 -14.14 -9.95 6.75
CA CYS A 231 -14.21 -11.34 6.27
C CYS A 231 -14.25 -12.34 7.43
N GLY A 232 -13.49 -12.09 8.50
CA GLY A 232 -13.44 -12.95 9.67
C GLY A 232 -14.77 -12.99 10.43
N ILE A 233 -15.33 -11.83 10.78
CA ILE A 233 -16.62 -11.78 11.48
C ILE A 233 -17.74 -12.37 10.63
N GLN A 234 -17.80 -12.01 9.34
CA GLN A 234 -18.80 -12.56 8.42
C GLN A 234 -18.72 -14.09 8.36
N HIS A 235 -17.50 -14.64 8.35
CA HIS A 235 -17.31 -16.08 8.28
C HIS A 235 -17.73 -16.80 9.56
N PHE A 236 -17.29 -16.36 10.75
CA PHE A 236 -17.66 -17.00 12.02
C PHE A 236 -19.17 -16.91 12.26
N GLN A 237 -19.77 -15.78 11.92
CA GLN A 237 -21.19 -15.51 12.12
C GLN A 237 -22.12 -16.36 11.20
N ARG A 238 -21.56 -17.15 10.28
CA ARG A 238 -22.32 -18.19 9.53
C ARG A 238 -22.81 -19.32 10.43
N ALA A 239 -22.20 -19.52 11.60
CA ALA A 239 -22.55 -20.59 12.53
C ALA A 239 -23.55 -20.19 13.61
N GLY A 240 -23.81 -18.89 13.74
CA GLY A 240 -24.76 -18.32 14.70
C GLY A 240 -26.19 -18.27 14.18
N HIS A 241 -27.07 -17.66 14.97
CA HIS A 241 -28.47 -17.44 14.64
C HIS A 241 -28.60 -16.31 13.62
N ARG A 242 -27.88 -15.20 13.81
CA ARG A 242 -27.96 -14.03 12.93
C ARG A 242 -26.91 -14.10 11.84
N HIS A 243 -27.29 -14.32 10.58
CA HIS A 243 -26.34 -14.28 9.47
C HIS A 243 -26.08 -12.85 9.02
N LEU A 244 -24.81 -12.43 9.00
CA LEU A 244 -24.42 -11.11 8.52
C LEU A 244 -24.05 -11.16 7.03
N ASN A 245 -24.65 -10.25 6.27
CA ASN A 245 -24.19 -9.96 4.92
C ASN A 245 -22.86 -9.20 4.95
N LEU A 246 -22.10 -9.22 3.85
CA LEU A 246 -20.80 -8.55 3.77
C LEU A 246 -20.88 -7.05 4.09
N PHE A 247 -21.94 -6.38 3.64
CA PHE A 247 -22.18 -4.97 3.93
C PHE A 247 -22.49 -4.72 5.42
N GLN A 248 -23.31 -5.56 6.04
CA GLN A 248 -23.61 -5.47 7.48
C GLN A 248 -22.36 -5.74 8.33
N ALA A 249 -21.54 -6.71 7.93
CA ALA A 249 -20.24 -6.97 8.56
C ALA A 249 -19.29 -5.77 8.40
N THR A 250 -19.28 -5.12 7.24
CA THR A 250 -18.49 -3.89 6.99
C THR A 250 -18.93 -2.76 7.92
N TYR A 251 -20.24 -2.49 7.98
CA TYR A 251 -20.80 -1.50 8.87
C TYR A 251 -20.46 -1.80 10.33
N TYR A 252 -20.68 -3.03 10.79
CA TYR A 252 -20.35 -3.47 12.15
C TYR A 252 -18.87 -3.23 12.49
N VAL A 253 -17.94 -3.63 11.61
CA VAL A 253 -16.50 -3.44 11.82
C VAL A 253 -16.13 -1.97 11.87
N VAL A 254 -16.65 -1.14 10.96
CA VAL A 254 -16.36 0.31 10.92
C VAL A 254 -16.85 0.98 12.20
N VAL A 255 -18.09 0.72 12.62
CA VAL A 255 -18.70 1.25 13.86
C VAL A 255 -17.93 0.79 15.11
N THR A 256 -17.45 -0.45 15.11
CA THR A 256 -16.70 -1.02 16.23
C THR A 256 -15.30 -0.41 16.31
N PHE A 257 -14.57 -0.32 15.20
CA PHE A 257 -13.23 0.27 15.14
C PHE A 257 -13.21 1.78 15.35
N SER A 258 -14.30 2.47 15.02
CA SER A 258 -14.49 3.88 15.38
C SER A 258 -14.88 4.08 16.85
N THR A 259 -14.97 3.02 17.66
CA THR A 259 -15.37 3.04 19.07
C THR A 259 -16.78 3.59 19.33
N VAL A 260 -17.66 3.56 18.32
CA VAL A 260 -19.03 4.08 18.42
C VAL A 260 -19.96 3.05 19.06
N GLY A 261 -19.98 1.81 18.55
CA GLY A 261 -20.70 0.70 19.17
C GLY A 261 -22.21 0.89 19.31
N TYR A 262 -22.94 1.11 18.20
CA TYR A 262 -24.40 1.28 18.23
C TYR A 262 -25.18 0.09 18.83
N GLY A 263 -24.65 -1.13 18.71
CA GLY A 263 -25.27 -2.34 19.26
C GLY A 263 -26.42 -2.93 18.43
N ASP A 264 -26.62 -2.44 17.20
CA ASP A 264 -27.62 -2.93 16.24
C ASP A 264 -27.24 -4.25 15.57
N PHE A 265 -25.95 -4.51 15.42
CA PHE A 265 -25.37 -5.81 15.08
C PHE A 265 -24.37 -6.22 16.15
N VAL A 266 -24.50 -7.45 16.66
CA VAL A 266 -23.62 -8.02 17.67
C VAL A 266 -23.32 -9.49 17.36
N PRO A 267 -22.10 -9.97 17.66
CA PRO A 267 -21.77 -11.39 17.56
C PRO A 267 -22.51 -12.20 18.63
N ASP A 268 -23.24 -13.22 18.20
CA ASP A 268 -24.11 -14.04 19.05
C ASP A 268 -23.45 -15.35 19.54
N ILE A 269 -22.30 -15.73 18.97
CA ILE A 269 -21.55 -16.96 19.32
C ILE A 269 -20.15 -16.64 19.85
N TRP A 270 -19.63 -17.52 20.72
CA TRP A 270 -18.32 -17.33 21.34
C TRP A 270 -17.15 -17.22 20.34
N PRO A 271 -17.08 -17.95 19.20
CA PRO A 271 -15.94 -17.83 18.27
C PRO A 271 -15.90 -16.45 17.61
N SER A 272 -17.05 -15.89 17.21
CA SER A 272 -17.13 -14.54 16.65
C SER A 272 -16.83 -13.47 17.70
N GLN A 273 -17.29 -13.66 18.94
CA GLN A 273 -16.99 -12.75 20.04
C GLN A 273 -15.49 -12.70 20.33
N LEU A 274 -14.86 -13.87 20.49
CA LEU A 274 -13.41 -13.97 20.73
C LEU A 274 -12.60 -13.37 19.57
N TYR A 275 -12.99 -13.68 18.33
CA TYR A 275 -12.34 -13.10 17.15
C TYR A 275 -12.41 -11.56 17.18
N MET A 276 -13.58 -10.99 17.47
CA MET A 276 -13.74 -9.54 17.54
C MET A 276 -12.99 -8.91 18.69
N VAL A 277 -12.92 -9.55 19.87
CA VAL A 277 -12.08 -9.07 20.99
C VAL A 277 -10.62 -8.97 20.55
N ILE A 278 -10.09 -10.00 19.88
CA ILE A 278 -8.71 -9.98 19.35
C ILE A 278 -8.54 -8.87 18.32
N MET A 279 -9.47 -8.73 17.36
CA MET A 279 -9.38 -7.71 16.32
C MET A 279 -9.51 -6.29 16.87
N ILE A 280 -10.32 -6.07 17.91
CA ILE A 280 -10.41 -4.78 18.61
C ILE A 280 -9.08 -4.44 19.28
N CYS A 281 -8.44 -5.39 19.99
CA CYS A 281 -7.12 -5.17 20.58
C CYS A 281 -6.07 -4.80 19.51
N VAL A 282 -6.06 -5.51 18.37
CA VAL A 282 -5.17 -5.19 17.25
C VAL A 282 -5.48 -3.80 16.68
N ALA A 283 -6.76 -3.47 16.49
CA ALA A 283 -7.19 -2.18 15.95
C ALA A 283 -6.81 -1.01 16.87
N LEU A 284 -6.98 -1.15 18.19
CA LEU A 284 -6.62 -0.12 19.17
C LEU A 284 -5.11 0.17 19.20
N ILE A 285 -4.26 -0.82 18.88
CA ILE A 285 -2.81 -0.62 18.78
C ILE A 285 -2.43 -0.04 17.41
N VAL A 286 -2.98 -0.61 16.33
CA VAL A 286 -2.55 -0.28 14.96
C VAL A 286 -3.17 1.03 14.48
N LEU A 287 -4.48 1.23 14.63
CA LEU A 287 -5.18 2.39 14.03
C LEU A 287 -4.61 3.74 14.48
N PRO A 288 -4.35 4.01 15.78
CA PRO A 288 -3.80 5.30 16.20
C PRO A 288 -2.43 5.58 15.56
N THR A 289 -1.53 4.60 15.58
CA THR A 289 -0.20 4.75 14.98
C THR A 289 -0.27 4.98 13.47
N GLN A 290 -1.20 4.31 12.77
CA GLN A 290 -1.39 4.49 11.34
C GLN A 290 -1.98 5.88 11.01
N PHE A 291 -2.96 6.35 11.78
CA PHE A 291 -3.55 7.68 11.57
C PHE A 291 -2.56 8.81 11.84
N GLU A 292 -1.75 8.71 12.91
CA GLU A 292 -0.71 9.68 13.21
C GLU A 292 0.33 9.74 12.08
N GLN A 293 0.84 8.59 11.64
CA GLN A 293 1.81 8.52 10.55
C GLN A 293 1.24 9.05 9.24
N LEU A 294 -0.04 8.73 8.94
CA LEU A 294 -0.72 9.20 7.75
C LEU A 294 -0.92 10.72 7.79
N ALA A 295 -1.35 11.27 8.93
CA ALA A 295 -1.53 12.70 9.13
C ALA A 295 -0.20 13.44 9.02
N PHE A 296 0.86 12.94 9.67
CA PHE A 296 2.21 13.51 9.59
C PHE A 296 2.71 13.54 8.14
N THR A 297 2.68 12.39 7.46
CA THR A 297 3.14 12.24 6.07
C THR A 297 2.34 13.14 5.12
N TRP A 298 1.04 13.28 5.35
CA TRP A 298 0.19 14.16 4.54
C TRP A 298 0.46 15.64 4.80
N MET A 299 0.65 16.05 6.07
CA MET A 299 1.01 17.42 6.42
C MET A 299 2.38 17.82 5.85
N GLU A 300 3.37 16.94 5.93
CA GLU A 300 4.69 17.16 5.32
C GLU A 300 4.59 17.34 3.81
N ARG A 301 3.68 16.61 3.14
CA ARG A 301 3.40 16.79 1.71
C ARG A 301 2.93 18.20 1.38
N GLN A 302 2.06 18.74 2.24
CA GLN A 302 1.52 20.09 2.04
C GLN A 302 2.58 21.16 2.26
N LYS A 303 3.47 20.97 3.25
CA LYS A 303 4.57 21.90 3.53
C LYS A 303 5.56 22.02 2.38
N LEU A 304 5.92 20.88 1.78
CA LEU A 304 6.88 20.81 0.66
C LEU A 304 6.40 21.52 -0.62
N GLY A 305 5.12 21.89 -0.70
CA GLY A 305 4.52 22.44 -1.91
C GLY A 305 4.40 21.40 -3.03
N GLY A 306 3.58 21.71 -4.03
CA GLY A 306 3.36 20.83 -5.18
C GLY A 306 4.53 20.79 -6.17
N SER A 307 4.25 20.27 -7.35
CA SER A 307 5.03 20.52 -8.57
C SER A 307 4.16 21.34 -9.52
N TYR A 308 4.77 22.25 -10.28
CA TYR A 308 4.06 22.92 -11.36
C TYR A 308 3.73 21.88 -12.45
N SER A 309 2.45 21.81 -12.82
CA SER A 309 1.95 20.71 -13.67
C SER A 309 2.52 20.86 -15.08
N SER A 310 2.88 19.74 -15.72
CA SER A 310 3.45 19.78 -17.08
C SER A 310 2.44 20.24 -18.12
N HIS A 311 1.16 19.87 -17.96
CA HIS A 311 0.12 20.34 -18.88
C HIS A 311 0.00 21.86 -18.81
N ARG A 312 -0.01 22.41 -17.59
CA ARG A 312 -0.08 23.85 -17.36
C ARG A 312 1.12 24.59 -17.95
N ALA A 313 2.32 24.07 -17.76
CA ALA A 313 3.55 24.66 -18.32
C ALA A 313 3.57 24.71 -19.86
N GLN A 314 2.77 23.89 -20.53
CA GLN A 314 2.64 23.90 -22.00
C GLN A 314 1.51 24.82 -22.50
N SER A 315 0.45 24.99 -21.72
CA SER A 315 -0.74 25.77 -22.12
C SER A 315 -0.72 27.21 -21.62
N GLU A 316 -0.07 27.46 -20.48
CA GLU A 316 -0.09 28.72 -19.75
C GLU A 316 1.34 29.20 -19.53
N LYS A 317 1.51 30.53 -19.44
CA LYS A 317 2.81 31.14 -19.23
C LYS A 317 3.10 31.26 -17.75
N HIS A 318 4.33 30.92 -17.35
CA HIS A 318 4.77 31.10 -15.96
C HIS A 318 6.16 31.72 -15.86
N VAL A 319 6.38 32.38 -14.73
CA VAL A 319 7.68 32.87 -14.29
C VAL A 319 8.04 32.19 -12.97
N VAL A 320 9.34 32.01 -12.75
CA VAL A 320 9.85 31.43 -11.49
C VAL A 320 10.57 32.52 -10.70
N VAL A 321 10.28 32.62 -9.40
CA VAL A 321 10.92 33.56 -8.47
C VAL A 321 11.69 32.74 -7.44
N CYS A 322 13.01 32.74 -7.54
CA CYS A 322 13.94 32.12 -6.62
C CYS A 322 14.31 33.11 -5.49
N SER A 323 14.15 32.70 -4.24
CA SER A 323 14.69 33.41 -3.07
C SER A 323 15.09 32.41 -1.99
N THR A 324 16.06 32.75 -1.14
CA THR A 324 16.42 31.94 0.04
C THR A 324 15.37 32.05 1.14
N THR A 325 14.84 33.25 1.36
CA THR A 325 13.76 33.55 2.31
C THR A 325 12.65 34.33 1.58
N LEU A 326 11.39 33.96 1.82
CA LEU A 326 10.23 34.63 1.22
C LEU A 326 9.55 35.49 2.29
N HIS A 327 9.99 36.74 2.41
CA HIS A 327 9.32 37.71 3.28
C HIS A 327 8.05 38.23 2.62
N ALA A 328 6.98 38.37 3.40
CA ALA A 328 5.67 38.80 2.93
C ALA A 328 5.75 40.15 2.19
N ASP A 329 6.44 41.15 2.75
CA ASP A 329 6.55 42.50 2.18
C ASP A 329 7.17 42.47 0.78
N THR A 330 8.33 41.81 0.64
CA THR A 330 9.05 41.75 -0.64
C THR A 330 8.29 41.01 -1.74
N ILE A 331 7.56 39.95 -1.37
CA ILE A 331 6.79 39.19 -2.34
C ILE A 331 5.50 39.94 -2.69
N MET A 332 4.87 40.63 -1.75
CA MET A 332 3.72 41.47 -2.03
C MET A 332 4.07 42.62 -2.96
N ASP A 333 5.18 43.32 -2.71
CA ASP A 333 5.68 44.37 -3.61
C ASP A 333 5.94 43.81 -5.01
N PHE A 334 6.59 42.65 -5.11
CA PHE A 334 6.83 41.98 -6.39
C PHE A 334 5.52 41.62 -7.10
N LEU A 335 4.57 40.98 -6.41
CA LEU A 335 3.31 40.53 -7.01
C LEU A 335 2.43 41.70 -7.45
N ASN A 336 2.36 42.75 -6.62
CA ASN A 336 1.60 43.96 -6.96
C ASN A 336 2.17 44.64 -8.20
N GLU A 337 3.49 44.81 -8.29
CA GLU A 337 4.15 45.40 -9.45
C GLU A 337 4.01 44.50 -10.69
N PHE A 338 4.23 43.20 -10.53
CA PHE A 338 4.17 42.23 -11.63
C PHE A 338 2.78 42.17 -12.27
N TYR A 339 1.71 42.14 -11.46
CA TYR A 339 0.33 42.09 -11.96
C TYR A 339 -0.27 43.46 -12.30
N ALA A 340 0.41 44.57 -11.99
CA ALA A 340 -0.03 45.91 -12.40
C ALA A 340 -0.04 46.07 -13.93
N HIS A 341 0.86 45.36 -14.63
CA HIS A 341 0.93 45.42 -16.08
C HIS A 341 -0.17 44.55 -16.74
N PRO A 342 -1.01 45.10 -17.66
CA PRO A 342 -2.13 44.35 -18.25
C PRO A 342 -1.73 43.04 -18.95
N LEU A 343 -0.58 43.04 -19.63
CA LEU A 343 -0.08 41.85 -20.35
C LEU A 343 0.40 40.71 -19.42
N LEU A 344 0.60 40.98 -18.13
CA LEU A 344 1.13 39.99 -17.16
C LEU A 344 0.03 39.37 -16.30
N GLN A 345 -1.23 39.81 -16.44
CA GLN A 345 -2.35 39.35 -15.60
C GLN A 345 -2.65 37.85 -15.76
N ASP A 346 -2.34 37.26 -16.92
CA ASP A 346 -2.59 35.85 -17.20
C ASP A 346 -1.39 34.93 -16.86
N TYR A 347 -0.30 35.50 -16.34
CA TYR A 347 0.89 34.71 -15.98
C TYR A 347 0.73 34.04 -14.62
N TYR A 348 1.32 32.87 -14.49
CA TYR A 348 1.51 32.19 -13.21
C TYR A 348 2.86 32.56 -12.61
N VAL A 349 2.89 32.78 -11.30
CA VAL A 349 4.13 33.04 -10.55
C VAL A 349 4.45 31.84 -9.67
N VAL A 350 5.58 31.18 -9.93
CA VAL A 350 6.06 30.05 -9.14
C VAL A 350 7.14 30.55 -8.17
N LEU A 351 6.86 30.54 -6.87
CA LEU A 351 7.82 30.88 -5.82
C LEU A 351 8.63 29.62 -5.46
N LEU A 352 9.96 29.70 -5.58
CA LEU A 352 10.89 28.62 -5.25
C LEU A 352 11.83 29.05 -4.12
N SER A 353 11.72 28.40 -2.96
CA SER A 353 12.54 28.70 -1.78
C SER A 353 12.86 27.45 -0.96
N PRO A 354 14.07 27.32 -0.38
CA PRO A 354 14.43 26.19 0.48
C PRO A 354 13.75 26.23 1.86
N MET A 355 13.37 27.42 2.32
CA MET A 355 12.72 27.65 3.62
C MET A 355 11.20 27.48 3.54
N GLU A 356 10.58 26.89 4.57
CA GLU A 356 9.11 26.80 4.69
C GLU A 356 8.47 28.21 4.67
N LEU A 357 7.23 28.30 4.18
CA LEU A 357 6.47 29.56 4.24
C LEU A 357 6.10 29.92 5.68
N ASP A 358 6.36 31.18 6.04
CA ASP A 358 5.84 31.80 7.25
C ASP A 358 4.30 31.81 7.26
N THR A 359 3.70 31.85 8.45
CA THR A 359 2.24 31.84 8.65
C THR A 359 1.54 32.97 7.92
N THR A 360 2.13 34.17 7.93
CA THR A 360 1.61 35.38 7.26
C THR A 360 1.57 35.19 5.75
N MET A 361 2.68 34.74 5.15
CA MET A 361 2.78 34.49 3.72
C MET A 361 1.83 33.36 3.27
N ARG A 362 1.65 32.33 4.10
CA ARG A 362 0.68 31.27 3.83
C ARG A 362 -0.76 31.79 3.78
N MET A 363 -1.14 32.71 4.69
CA MET A 363 -2.46 33.34 4.65
C MET A 363 -2.66 34.22 3.41
N ILE A 364 -1.63 34.98 3.02
CA ILE A 364 -1.66 35.82 1.81
C ILE A 364 -1.89 34.98 0.56
N LEU A 365 -1.18 33.86 0.41
CA LEU A 365 -1.33 32.97 -0.73
C LEU A 365 -2.69 32.26 -0.79
N GLN A 366 -3.49 32.30 0.28
CA GLN A 366 -4.87 31.79 0.29
C GLN A 366 -5.91 32.82 -0.19
N VAL A 367 -5.53 34.10 -0.32
CA VAL A 367 -6.43 35.15 -0.83
C VAL A 367 -6.79 34.85 -2.29
N PRO A 368 -8.07 34.92 -2.71
CA PRO A 368 -8.53 34.39 -4.01
C PRO A 368 -7.76 34.87 -5.25
N ILE A 369 -7.40 36.15 -5.31
CA ILE A 369 -6.66 36.73 -6.45
C ILE A 369 -5.22 36.14 -6.55
N TRP A 370 -4.62 35.73 -5.42
CA TRP A 370 -3.26 35.16 -5.35
C TRP A 370 -3.31 33.63 -5.44
N ALA A 371 -4.25 32.99 -4.77
CA ALA A 371 -4.40 31.54 -4.68
C ALA A 371 -4.54 30.87 -6.05
N GLN A 372 -5.10 31.58 -7.04
CA GLN A 372 -5.26 31.07 -8.39
C GLN A 372 -4.02 31.21 -9.27
N ARG A 373 -3.11 32.14 -8.95
CA ARG A 373 -2.01 32.55 -9.84
C ARG A 373 -0.62 32.31 -9.27
N VAL A 374 -0.49 32.26 -7.95
CA VAL A 374 0.79 32.13 -7.25
C VAL A 374 0.91 30.73 -6.65
N ILE A 375 2.00 30.05 -6.97
CA ILE A 375 2.25 28.67 -6.55
C ILE A 375 3.59 28.62 -5.82
N TYR A 376 3.57 28.16 -4.57
CA TYR A 376 4.77 27.96 -3.80
C TYR A 376 5.28 26.51 -3.90
N ILE A 377 6.59 26.38 -4.11
CA ILE A 377 7.31 25.11 -4.15
C ILE A 377 8.49 25.22 -3.17
N GLN A 378 8.52 24.35 -2.16
CA GLN A 378 9.69 24.25 -1.29
C GLN A 378 10.79 23.47 -2.02
N GLY A 379 11.92 24.11 -2.26
CA GLY A 379 13.04 23.54 -3.01
C GLY A 379 14.17 24.54 -3.21
N SER A 380 15.36 24.02 -3.51
CA SER A 380 16.54 24.87 -3.78
C SER A 380 16.78 24.99 -5.28
N CYS A 381 17.09 26.20 -5.74
CA CYS A 381 17.45 26.45 -7.15
C CYS A 381 18.78 25.76 -7.54
N LEU A 382 19.56 25.25 -6.59
CA LEU A 382 20.77 24.44 -6.81
C LEU A 382 20.49 22.99 -7.17
N LYS A 383 19.28 22.49 -6.84
CA LYS A 383 18.92 21.09 -7.05
C LYS A 383 18.16 20.97 -8.36
N GLY A 384 18.74 20.26 -9.34
CA GLY A 384 18.08 20.02 -10.63
C GLY A 384 16.69 19.37 -10.51
N THR A 385 16.46 18.57 -9.47
CA THR A 385 15.13 17.99 -9.19
C THR A 385 14.07 19.03 -8.86
N ASP A 386 14.44 20.07 -8.11
CA ASP A 386 13.53 21.14 -7.72
C ASP A 386 13.26 22.10 -8.89
N LEU A 387 14.27 22.33 -9.74
CA LEU A 387 14.11 23.07 -11.00
C LEU A 387 13.14 22.36 -11.96
N VAL A 388 13.19 21.02 -12.02
CA VAL A 388 12.23 20.22 -12.80
C VAL A 388 10.82 20.31 -12.18
N ARG A 389 10.69 20.33 -10.86
CA ARG A 389 9.39 20.54 -10.17
C ARG A 389 8.81 21.92 -10.47
N ALA A 390 9.64 22.95 -10.58
CA ALA A 390 9.24 24.31 -10.95
C ALA A 390 9.09 24.52 -12.47
N ARG A 391 9.42 23.52 -13.29
CA ARG A 391 9.41 23.61 -14.76
C ARG A 391 10.20 24.80 -15.27
N MET A 392 11.40 25.00 -14.72
CA MET A 392 12.24 26.16 -15.04
C MET A 392 12.63 26.23 -16.52
N SER A 393 12.78 25.09 -17.21
CA SER A 393 13.09 25.04 -18.65
C SER A 393 11.98 25.58 -19.55
N GLU A 394 10.73 25.58 -19.06
CA GLU A 394 9.54 26.03 -19.80
C GLU A 394 9.11 27.43 -19.31
N ALA A 395 9.80 28.03 -18.34
CA ALA A 395 9.46 29.33 -17.78
C ALA A 395 9.91 30.47 -18.72
N GLU A 396 9.07 31.50 -18.84
CA GLU A 396 9.37 32.70 -19.66
C GLU A 396 10.45 33.59 -19.03
N ALA A 397 10.53 33.58 -17.69
CA ALA A 397 11.55 34.30 -16.95
C ALA A 397 11.85 33.63 -15.61
N CYS A 398 13.09 33.84 -15.13
CA CYS A 398 13.51 33.47 -13.79
C CYS A 398 14.02 34.72 -13.05
N PHE A 399 13.34 35.10 -11.98
CA PHE A 399 13.74 36.17 -11.07
C PHE A 399 14.53 35.57 -9.91
N ILE A 400 15.68 36.15 -9.59
CA ILE A 400 16.46 35.78 -8.40
C ILE A 400 16.45 36.97 -7.46
N LEU A 401 15.79 36.84 -6.33
CA LEU A 401 15.71 37.87 -5.30
C LEU A 401 16.85 37.67 -4.30
N ALA A 402 17.75 38.64 -4.23
CA ALA A 402 18.82 38.64 -3.25
C ALA A 402 18.28 39.06 -1.87
N ALA A 403 18.67 38.33 -0.82
CA ALA A 403 18.32 38.67 0.54
C ALA A 403 19.02 39.97 0.98
N ARG A 404 18.25 41.01 1.31
CA ARG A 404 18.77 42.36 1.62
C ARG A 404 19.38 42.49 3.03
N ASN A 405 19.01 41.60 3.96
CA ASN A 405 19.27 41.75 5.41
C ASN A 405 20.25 40.73 6.01
N TYR A 406 21.12 40.09 5.22
CA TYR A 406 22.16 39.22 5.79
C TYR A 406 23.33 40.04 6.37
N ALA A 407 23.76 39.68 7.57
CA ALA A 407 24.89 40.30 8.27
C ALA A 407 26.22 40.19 7.49
N ASP A 408 26.33 39.20 6.61
CA ASP A 408 27.48 39.00 5.73
C ASP A 408 27.05 39.09 4.26
N LYS A 409 27.38 40.22 3.63
CA LYS A 409 27.08 40.49 2.21
C LYS A 409 27.86 39.59 1.26
N THR A 410 28.92 38.91 1.73
CA THR A 410 29.70 37.98 0.91
C THR A 410 29.11 36.57 0.90
N ALA A 411 28.41 36.16 1.97
CA ALA A 411 27.66 34.90 2.03
C ALA A 411 26.37 34.90 1.18
N ALA A 412 25.91 36.07 0.74
CA ALA A 412 24.74 36.20 -0.14
C ALA A 412 24.99 35.69 -1.59
N VAL A 413 26.24 35.38 -1.95
CA VAL A 413 26.64 34.93 -3.29
C VAL A 413 26.64 33.40 -3.43
N SER A 414 26.59 32.66 -2.31
CA SER A 414 26.38 31.20 -2.34
C SER A 414 24.88 30.89 -2.49
N ILE A 415 24.33 31.22 -3.65
CA ILE A 415 22.99 30.82 -4.12
C ILE A 415 23.04 29.43 -4.70
#